data_AF-A0A6L6C711-F1
#
_entry.id   AF-A0A6L6C711-F1
#
_cell.length_a   1.000
_cell.length_b   1.000
_cell.length_c   1.000
_cell.angle_alpha   90.00
_cell.angle_beta   90.00
_cell.angle_gamma   90.00
#
_symmetry.space_group_name_H-M   'P 1'
#
loop_
_entity.id
_entity.type
_entity.pdbx_description
1 polymer ?
#
loop_
_entity_poly.entity_id
_entity_poly.type
_entity_poly.pdbx_seq_one_letter_code
_entity_poly.pdbx_strand_id
1 'polypeptide(L)'
;MAIVFVLVSALTLAGCGRDGLGEARQACGFAQKGIALIHKSQEPGTTPAEADQMLRQARSAFLRGVGHAARATSANGRWNSLMTTLQLSRHGSVTNVVPTLTQQCKSILSDSYLY
;
A
#
# COMPACT_ATOMS: atom_id res chain seq x y z
N MET A 1 22.63 4.25 52.92
CA MET A 1 22.24 3.18 51.98
C MET A 1 21.11 3.69 51.12
N ALA A 2 21.44 4.34 50.00
CA ALA A 2 20.46 4.93 49.09
C ALA A 2 20.21 3.94 47.94
N ILE A 3 18.98 3.41 47.87
CA ILE A 3 18.55 2.53 46.79
C ILE A 3 18.12 3.43 45.63
N VAL A 4 19.01 3.62 44.66
CA VAL A 4 18.72 4.28 43.40
C VAL A 4 18.05 3.24 42.50
N PHE A 5 16.72 3.18 42.53
CA PHE A 5 15.93 2.47 41.53
C PHE A 5 16.13 3.18 40.19
N VAL A 6 17.08 2.69 39.39
CA VAL A 6 17.23 3.08 37.99
C VAL A 6 16.07 2.43 37.23
N LEU A 7 14.92 3.09 37.25
CA LEU A 7 13.84 2.91 36.29
C LEU A 7 14.39 3.30 34.93
N VAL A 8 15.07 2.37 34.26
CA VAL A 8 15.31 2.39 32.82
C VAL A 8 13.95 2.23 32.16
N SER A 9 13.18 3.31 32.18
CA SER A 9 12.10 3.56 31.22
C SER A 9 12.83 3.87 29.91
N ALA A 10 13.41 2.83 29.31
CA ALA A 10 13.89 2.90 27.95
C ALA A 10 12.65 3.23 27.12
N LEU A 11 12.61 4.50 26.75
CA LEU A 11 11.62 5.15 25.92
C LEU A 11 11.11 4.14 24.89
N THR A 12 9.88 3.65 25.11
CA THR A 12 9.06 3.19 24.01
C THR A 12 8.90 4.41 23.15
N LEU A 13 9.79 4.52 22.16
CA LEU A 13 9.75 5.48 21.09
C LEU A 13 8.50 5.12 20.28
N ALA A 14 7.34 5.44 20.84
CA ALA A 14 6.10 5.59 20.12
C ALA A 14 6.40 6.69 19.11
N GLY A 15 6.90 6.27 17.94
CA GLY A 15 6.91 7.06 16.72
C GLY A 15 5.46 7.28 16.30
N CYS A 16 4.69 7.97 17.13
CA CYS A 16 3.33 8.38 16.85
C CYS A 16 3.39 9.36 15.68
N GLY A 17 3.04 8.86 14.49
CA GLY A 17 2.49 9.67 13.41
C GLY A 17 3.45 10.10 12.30
N ARG A 18 4.72 9.69 12.31
CA ARG A 18 5.69 10.06 11.26
C ARG A 18 6.28 8.90 10.48
N ASP A 19 5.80 7.68 10.69
CA ASP A 19 6.28 6.53 9.96
C ASP A 19 5.66 6.41 8.56
N GLY A 20 4.69 7.25 8.18
CA GLY A 20 4.03 7.20 6.88
C GLY A 20 2.96 6.11 6.73
N LEU A 21 2.58 5.39 7.79
CA LEU A 21 1.61 4.30 7.74
C LEU A 21 0.23 4.76 7.24
N GLY A 22 -0.24 5.94 7.64
CA GLY A 22 -1.51 6.48 7.15
C GLY A 22 -1.52 6.69 5.64
N GLU A 23 -0.42 7.20 5.08
CA GLU A 23 -0.24 7.35 3.63
C GLU A 23 -0.07 5.98 2.96
N ALA A 24 0.67 5.04 3.56
CA ALA A 24 0.79 3.66 3.05
C ALA A 24 -0.57 2.95 2.98
N ARG A 25 -1.42 3.13 4.00
CA ARG A 25 -2.81 2.63 4.02
C ARG A 25 -3.65 3.25 2.91
N GLN A 26 -3.56 4.57 2.71
CA GLN A 26 -4.25 5.24 1.60
C GLN A 26 -3.79 4.73 0.23
N ALA A 27 -2.48 4.54 0.04
CA ALA A 27 -1.94 3.94 -1.16
C ALA A 27 -2.50 2.52 -1.39
N CYS A 28 -2.59 1.72 -0.33
CA CYS A 28 -3.19 0.39 -0.38
C CYS A 28 -4.69 0.39 -0.65
N GLY A 29 -5.44 1.38 -0.18
CA GLY A 29 -6.85 1.56 -0.55
C GLY A 29 -7.04 1.79 -2.05
N PHE A 30 -6.15 2.57 -2.69
CA PHE A 30 -6.14 2.72 -4.14
C PHE A 30 -5.69 1.44 -4.86
N ALA A 31 -4.71 0.72 -4.31
CA ALA A 31 -4.27 -0.56 -4.86
C ALA A 31 -5.40 -1.59 -4.85
N GLN A 32 -6.15 -1.73 -3.76
CA GLN A 32 -7.29 -2.66 -3.68
C GLN A 32 -8.38 -2.33 -4.71
N LYS A 33 -8.69 -1.04 -4.92
CA LYS A 33 -9.62 -0.61 -5.97
C LYS A 33 -9.15 -1.06 -7.36
N GLY A 34 -7.86 -0.89 -7.66
CA GLY A 34 -7.28 -1.32 -8.93
C GLY A 34 -7.30 -2.84 -9.11
N ILE A 35 -6.95 -3.59 -8.06
CA ILE A 35 -6.99 -5.06 -8.07
C ILE A 35 -8.42 -5.58 -8.29
N ALA A 36 -9.41 -4.98 -7.63
CA ALA A 36 -10.81 -5.35 -7.82
C ALA A 36 -11.29 -5.14 -9.27
N LEU A 37 -10.86 -4.05 -9.92
CA LEU A 37 -11.16 -3.81 -11.33
C LEU A 37 -10.48 -4.82 -12.26
N ILE A 38 -9.25 -5.24 -11.95
CA ILE A 38 -8.56 -6.29 -12.71
C ILE A 38 -9.30 -7.61 -12.58
N HIS A 39 -9.74 -7.99 -11.37
CA HIS A 39 -10.53 -9.21 -11.19
C HIS A 39 -11.85 -9.16 -11.98
N LYS A 40 -12.58 -8.03 -11.91
CA LYS A 40 -13.80 -7.84 -12.71
C LYS A 40 -13.53 -7.95 -14.21
N SER A 41 -12.40 -7.45 -14.69
CA SER A 41 -12.05 -7.54 -16.12
C SER A 41 -11.84 -8.97 -16.61
N GLN A 42 -11.66 -9.92 -15.70
CA GLN A 42 -11.42 -11.34 -15.97
C GLN A 42 -12.67 -12.21 -15.70
N GLU A 43 -13.79 -11.61 -15.28
CA GLU A 43 -15.02 -12.35 -15.01
C GLU A 43 -15.65 -12.88 -16.32
N PRO A 44 -16.23 -14.09 -16.32
CA PRO A 44 -16.95 -14.63 -17.46
C PRO A 44 -18.07 -13.68 -17.91
N GLY A 45 -18.17 -13.45 -19.23
CA GLY A 45 -19.16 -12.54 -19.81
C GLY A 45 -18.70 -11.09 -19.99
N THR A 46 -17.50 -10.73 -19.50
CA THR A 46 -16.90 -9.42 -19.77
C THR A 46 -16.41 -9.35 -21.22
N THR A 47 -16.86 -8.34 -21.97
CA THR A 47 -16.38 -8.11 -23.34
C THR A 47 -14.95 -7.57 -23.34
N PRO A 48 -14.17 -7.75 -24.43
CA PRO A 48 -12.83 -7.19 -24.52
C PRO A 48 -12.78 -5.67 -24.30
N ALA A 49 -13.78 -4.94 -24.77
CA ALA A 49 -13.87 -3.49 -24.61
C ALA A 49 -14.10 -3.08 -23.13
N GLU A 50 -14.95 -3.81 -22.41
CA GLU A 50 -15.19 -3.60 -20.98
C GLU A 50 -13.94 -3.97 -20.16
N ALA A 51 -13.28 -5.08 -20.48
CA ALA A 51 -12.05 -5.48 -19.84
C ALA A 51 -10.96 -4.41 -20.00
N ASP A 52 -10.76 -3.89 -21.20
CA ASP A 52 -9.82 -2.81 -21.47
C ASP A 52 -10.17 -1.53 -20.71
N GLN A 53 -11.45 -1.19 -20.60
CA GLN A 53 -11.90 -0.05 -19.80
C GLN A 53 -11.59 -0.25 -18.31
N MET A 54 -11.85 -1.43 -17.76
CA MET A 54 -11.55 -1.77 -16.37
C MET A 54 -10.03 -1.74 -16.10
N LEU A 55 -9.21 -2.24 -17.02
CA LEU A 55 -7.75 -2.19 -16.91
C LEU A 55 -7.22 -0.74 -16.93
N ARG A 56 -7.79 0.14 -17.76
CA ARG A 56 -7.47 1.58 -17.73
C ARG A 56 -7.85 2.23 -16.40
N GLN A 57 -9.02 1.91 -15.86
CA GLN A 57 -9.46 2.39 -14.55
C GLN A 57 -8.58 1.84 -13.42
N ALA A 58 -8.14 0.58 -13.51
CA ALA A 58 -7.23 -0.02 -12.55
C ALA A 58 -5.88 0.69 -12.55
N ARG A 59 -5.31 0.97 -13.73
CA ARG A 59 -4.08 1.77 -13.86
C ARG A 59 -4.25 3.16 -13.24
N SER A 60 -5.38 3.83 -13.50
CA SER A 60 -5.68 5.13 -12.88
C SER A 60 -5.72 5.05 -11.34
N ALA A 61 -6.31 3.98 -10.79
CA ALA A 61 -6.31 3.75 -9.35
C ALA A 61 -4.88 3.59 -8.80
N PHE A 62 -4.05 2.75 -9.41
CA PHE A 62 -2.65 2.58 -9.00
C PHE A 62 -1.86 3.89 -9.07
N LEU A 63 -2.04 4.68 -10.14
CA LEU A 63 -1.42 5.99 -10.31
C LEU A 63 -1.77 6.96 -9.17
N ARG A 64 -3.03 6.99 -8.74
CA ARG A 64 -3.46 7.78 -7.57
C ARG A 64 -2.79 7.29 -6.28
N GLY A 65 -2.57 5.98 -6.15
CA GLY A 65 -1.84 5.39 -5.03
C GLY A 65 -0.37 5.80 -4.95
N VAL A 66 0.30 6.05 -6.08
CA VAL A 66 1.74 6.42 -6.12
C VAL A 66 2.03 7.66 -5.28
N GLY A 67 1.18 8.70 -5.31
CA GLY A 67 1.39 9.92 -4.54
C GLY A 67 1.38 9.68 -3.02
N HIS A 68 0.48 8.81 -2.56
CA HIS A 68 0.43 8.40 -1.16
C HIS A 68 1.64 7.54 -0.79
N ALA A 69 2.01 6.56 -1.63
CA ALA A 69 3.18 5.73 -1.37
C ALA A 69 4.49 6.54 -1.37
N ALA A 70 4.59 7.58 -2.20
CA ALA A 70 5.72 8.51 -2.18
C ALA A 70 5.80 9.31 -0.87
N ARG A 71 4.68 9.88 -0.41
CA ARG A 71 4.63 10.55 0.91
C ARG A 71 4.95 9.61 2.06
N ALA A 72 4.44 8.38 2.00
CA ALA A 72 4.78 7.34 2.96
C ALA A 72 6.30 7.08 2.94
N THR A 73 6.89 6.89 1.76
CA THR A 73 8.33 6.64 1.59
C THR A 73 9.19 7.81 2.11
N SER A 74 8.77 9.05 1.85
CA SER A 74 9.44 10.25 2.38
C SER A 74 9.37 10.32 3.90
N ALA A 75 8.30 9.83 4.51
CA ALA A 75 8.18 9.73 5.97
C ALA A 75 8.99 8.56 6.54
N ASN A 76 9.02 7.42 5.84
CA ASN A 76 9.81 6.25 6.19
C ASN A 76 10.16 5.42 4.95
N GLY A 77 11.46 5.25 4.70
CA GLY A 77 11.98 4.52 3.54
C GLY A 77 11.51 3.06 3.42
N ARG A 78 10.95 2.46 4.47
CA ARG A 78 10.38 1.10 4.41
C ARG A 78 9.27 0.95 3.36
N TRP A 79 8.59 2.04 3.02
CA TRP A 79 7.50 2.04 2.02
C TRP A 79 7.99 2.19 0.58
N ASN A 80 9.31 2.27 0.35
CA ASN A 80 9.87 2.41 -0.99
C ASN A 80 9.49 1.24 -1.91
N SER A 81 9.38 0.03 -1.36
CA SER A 81 8.95 -1.16 -2.10
C SER A 81 7.51 -1.01 -2.62
N LEU A 82 6.58 -0.52 -1.78
CA LEU A 82 5.20 -0.24 -2.16
C LEU A 82 5.13 0.81 -3.28
N MET A 83 5.88 1.91 -3.14
CA MET A 83 5.95 2.94 -4.17
C MET A 83 6.47 2.38 -5.50
N THR A 84 7.55 1.61 -5.46
CA THR A 84 8.16 0.99 -6.64
C THR A 84 7.19 0.04 -7.32
N THR A 85 6.52 -0.83 -6.56
CA THR A 85 5.53 -1.78 -7.12
C THR A 85 4.36 -1.03 -7.76
N LEU A 86 3.86 0.05 -7.16
CA LEU A 86 2.83 0.89 -7.78
C LEU A 86 3.33 1.60 -9.04
N GLN A 87 4.59 2.06 -9.06
CA GLN A 87 5.19 2.68 -10.25
C GLN A 87 5.39 1.68 -11.40
N LEU A 88 5.68 0.41 -11.12
CA LEU A 88 5.77 -0.63 -12.15
C LEU A 88 4.46 -0.80 -12.94
N SER A 89 3.31 -0.48 -12.33
CA SER A 89 2.02 -0.48 -13.05
C SER A 89 1.93 0.53 -14.21
N ARG A 90 2.85 1.50 -14.27
CA ARG A 90 2.96 2.49 -15.35
C ARG A 90 3.60 1.93 -16.62
N HIS A 91 4.55 1.00 -16.47
CA HIS A 91 5.47 0.61 -17.54
C HIS A 91 5.15 -0.77 -18.15
N GLY A 92 4.10 -1.46 -17.70
CA GLY A 92 3.74 -2.78 -18.20
C GLY A 92 2.30 -3.19 -17.87
N SER A 93 2.02 -4.49 -17.98
CA SER A 93 0.71 -5.02 -17.62
C SER A 93 0.42 -4.80 -16.13
N VAL A 94 -0.70 -4.15 -15.85
CA VAL A 94 -1.17 -3.90 -14.48
C VAL A 94 -1.47 -5.19 -13.71
N THR A 95 -1.63 -6.32 -14.42
CA THR A 95 -1.83 -7.64 -13.83
C THR A 95 -0.58 -8.16 -13.12
N ASN A 96 0.61 -7.82 -13.61
CA ASN A 96 1.86 -8.40 -13.10
C ASN A 96 2.21 -7.91 -11.69
N VAL A 97 1.69 -6.74 -11.30
CA VAL A 97 1.93 -6.16 -9.97
C VAL A 97 0.91 -6.62 -8.93
N VAL A 98 -0.21 -7.24 -9.35
CA VAL A 98 -1.31 -7.68 -8.48
C VAL A 98 -0.85 -8.58 -7.33
N PRO A 99 -0.10 -9.69 -7.55
CA PRO A 99 0.25 -10.59 -6.46
C PRO A 99 1.12 -9.89 -5.40
N THR A 100 2.12 -9.13 -5.84
CA THR A 100 3.01 -8.36 -4.94
C THR A 100 2.25 -7.28 -4.18
N LEU A 101 1.41 -6.49 -4.85
CA LEU A 101 0.59 -5.45 -4.19
C LEU A 101 -0.39 -6.05 -3.20
N THR A 102 -1.00 -7.19 -3.54
CA THR A 102 -1.93 -7.89 -2.64
C THR A 102 -1.23 -8.30 -1.35
N GLN A 103 -0.03 -8.90 -1.45
CA GLN A 103 0.74 -9.32 -0.29
C GLN A 103 1.21 -8.13 0.56
N GLN A 104 1.77 -7.10 -0.07
CA GLN A 104 2.23 -5.88 0.61
C GLN A 104 1.07 -5.21 1.35
N CYS A 105 -0.07 -5.01 0.68
CA CYS A 105 -1.22 -4.35 1.27
C CYS A 105 -1.94 -5.19 2.31
N LYS A 106 -1.92 -6.53 2.20
CA LYS A 106 -2.40 -7.40 3.27
C LYS A 106 -1.63 -7.14 4.56
N SER A 107 -0.29 -7.12 4.51
CA SER A 107 0.58 -6.84 5.66
C SER A 107 0.31 -5.45 6.27
N ILE A 108 0.28 -4.42 5.43
CA ILE A 108 0.08 -3.01 5.85
C ILE A 108 -1.29 -2.79 6.49
N LEU A 109 -2.33 -3.44 5.96
CA LEU A 109 -3.68 -3.29 6.45
C LEU A 109 -3.94 -4.20 7.66
N SER A 110 -3.30 -5.37 7.76
CA SER A 110 -3.40 -6.24 8.94
C SER A 110 -2.74 -5.63 10.19
N ASP A 111 -1.71 -4.80 10.02
CA ASP A 111 -1.06 -4.04 11.10
C ASP A 111 -2.00 -2.99 11.75
N SER A 112 -3.23 -2.87 11.26
CA SER A 112 -4.28 -1.98 11.77
C SER A 112 -5.18 -2.59 12.83
N TYR A 113 -5.09 -3.90 13.09
CA TYR A 113 -5.96 -4.63 14.02
C TYR A 113 -5.39 -4.77 15.45
N LEU A 114 -4.31 -4.05 15.79
CA LEU A 114 -3.65 -4.11 17.11
C LEU A 114 -3.92 -2.89 18.01
N TYR A 115 -5.00 -2.14 17.78
CA TYR A 115 -5.49 -1.07 18.68
C TYR A 115 -7.01 -1.05 18.74
#